data_AF-A0A561DY30-F1
#
_entry.id   AF-A0A561DY30-F1
#
_cell.length_a   1.000
_cell.length_b   1.000
_cell.length_c   1.000
_cell.angle_alpha   90.00
_cell.angle_beta   90.00
_cell.angle_gamma   90.00
#
_symmetry.space_group_name_H-M   'P 1'
#
loop_
_entity.id
_entity.type
_entity.pdbx_description
1 polymer ?
#
loop_
_entity_poly.entity_id
_entity_poly.type
_entity_poly.pdbx_seq_one_letter_code
_entity_poly.pdbx_strand_id
1 'polypeptide(L)'
;MRRECSIWRINPKDVLPEAPKLFSDTFVLMYSRQMSILAMAASSAALGLATREDVVAFHKKVLQAAVKLQDLTRSLMLKQGTYIRPPFIPTPDKVDFVEKQQFLNAFFGKKRALTVVEITHLFLNVQTNAIGKALITGFGQIAKSEEVKQFLKRGKQIAQKHMEIFSGYLLKEDLPAPMSWDAAVMDFTSSIFSDKLMMFLTSAMIAAGVGNHGMGMAASPRKDLGFQYASLIPEIALYAEDGANIMIKNGWMEEPLQADDKDQLMDS
;
A
#
# COMPACT_ATOMS: atom_id res chain seq x y z
N MET A 1 2.22 31.39 17.94
CA MET A 1 1.84 30.26 18.83
C MET A 1 1.93 28.99 18.00
N ARG A 2 3.00 28.18 18.13
CA ARG A 2 3.11 26.92 17.36
C ARG A 2 2.08 25.96 17.95
N ARG A 3 1.02 25.62 17.19
CA ARG A 3 0.15 24.50 17.55
C ARG A 3 1.03 23.25 17.46
N GLU A 4 1.37 22.65 18.60
CA GLU A 4 2.04 21.35 18.61
C GLU A 4 1.02 20.30 18.15
N CYS A 5 1.16 19.79 16.92
CA CYS A 5 0.46 18.58 16.47
C CYS A 5 0.84 17.43 17.41
N SER A 6 -0.10 17.00 18.24
CA SER A 6 0.13 16.06 19.34
C SER A 6 -0.58 14.71 19.17
N ILE A 7 -1.41 14.54 18.13
CA ILE A 7 -2.29 13.38 17.93
C ILE A 7 -1.64 12.33 17.00
N TRP A 8 -0.73 12.69 16.07
CA TRP A 8 0.08 11.75 15.27
C TRP A 8 1.23 11.09 16.04
N ARG A 9 1.48 11.52 17.28
CA ARG A 9 2.46 10.86 18.14
C ARG A 9 1.89 9.52 18.58
N ILE A 10 2.57 8.43 18.19
CA ILE A 10 2.39 7.12 18.81
C ILE A 10 2.68 7.29 20.30
N ASN A 11 1.66 7.14 21.14
CA ASN A 11 1.83 7.25 22.58
C ASN A 11 2.16 5.87 23.17
N PRO A 12 2.77 5.81 24.37
CA PRO A 12 2.99 4.54 25.07
C PRO A 12 1.70 3.74 25.34
N LYS A 13 0.52 4.38 25.25
CA LYS A 13 -0.79 3.72 25.38
C LYS A 13 -1.27 3.07 24.07
N ASP A 14 -0.64 3.37 22.94
CA ASP A 14 -1.01 2.85 21.62
C ASP A 14 -0.36 1.49 21.32
N VAL A 15 0.61 1.08 22.14
CA VAL A 15 1.36 -0.17 22.00
C VAL A 15 1.52 -0.80 23.38
N LEU A 16 1.27 -2.10 23.51
CA LEU A 16 1.57 -2.88 24.70
C LEU A 16 2.86 -3.70 24.47
N PRO A 17 4.04 -3.25 24.97
CA PRO A 17 5.33 -3.86 24.62
C PRO A 17 5.50 -5.29 25.14
N GLU A 18 4.86 -5.61 26.26
CA GLU A 18 4.93 -6.93 26.92
C GLU A 18 4.00 -7.97 26.27
N ALA A 19 3.24 -7.58 25.25
CA ALA A 19 2.31 -8.48 24.60
C ALA A 19 3.05 -9.46 23.66
N PRO A 20 2.54 -10.68 23.48
CA PRO A 20 3.15 -11.64 22.57
C PRO A 20 3.08 -11.15 21.12
N LYS A 21 3.92 -11.75 20.27
CA LYS A 21 3.99 -11.40 18.84
C LYS A 21 2.64 -11.65 18.16
N LEU A 22 2.12 -10.63 17.46
CA LEU A 22 0.94 -10.79 16.60
C LEU A 22 1.29 -11.39 15.23
N PHE A 23 2.50 -11.07 14.74
CA PHE A 23 2.94 -11.43 13.41
C PHE A 23 4.25 -12.21 13.46
N SER A 24 4.41 -13.15 12.52
CA SER A 24 5.66 -13.86 12.31
C SER A 24 6.82 -12.92 11.93
N ASP A 25 8.05 -13.34 12.24
CA ASP A 25 9.25 -12.56 11.88
C ASP A 25 9.37 -12.38 10.36
N THR A 26 8.94 -13.37 9.57
CA THR A 26 8.87 -13.27 8.10
C THR A 26 7.93 -12.16 7.65
N PHE A 27 6.74 -12.06 8.26
CA PHE A 27 5.80 -10.99 7.94
C PHE A 27 6.33 -9.61 8.33
N VAL A 28 6.92 -9.48 9.52
CA VAL A 28 7.53 -8.21 9.96
C VAL A 28 8.61 -7.75 8.98
N LEU A 29 9.40 -8.69 8.45
CA LEU A 29 10.42 -8.41 7.45
C LEU A 29 9.82 -7.95 6.12
N MET A 30 8.77 -8.62 5.64
CA MET A 30 8.03 -8.23 4.44
C MET A 30 7.36 -6.86 4.58
N TYR A 31 6.69 -6.62 5.70
CA TYR A 31 6.06 -5.35 6.01
C TYR A 31 7.10 -4.23 6.05
N SER A 32 8.25 -4.46 6.71
CA SER A 32 9.36 -3.49 6.76
C SER A 32 9.90 -3.15 5.38
N ARG A 33 10.05 -4.15 4.49
CA ARG A 33 10.43 -3.96 3.09
C ARG A 33 9.39 -3.14 2.32
N GLN A 34 8.10 -3.35 2.58
CA GLN A 34 7.05 -2.57 1.94
C GLN A 34 7.07 -1.11 2.42
N MET A 35 7.26 -0.90 3.73
CA MET A 35 7.36 0.44 4.31
C MET A 35 8.58 1.21 3.79
N SER A 36 9.71 0.56 3.52
CA SER A 36 10.84 1.24 2.85
C SER A 36 10.48 1.71 1.45
N ILE A 37 9.73 0.93 0.66
CA ILE A 37 9.28 1.36 -0.66
C ILE A 37 8.40 2.61 -0.57
N LEU A 38 7.45 2.65 0.37
CA LEU A 38 6.60 3.82 0.58
C LEU A 38 7.40 5.04 1.07
N ALA A 39 8.34 4.83 1.99
CA ALA A 39 9.19 5.90 2.50
C ALA A 39 10.09 6.50 1.41
N MET A 40 10.64 5.67 0.51
CA MET A 40 11.39 6.12 -0.66
C MET A 40 10.51 6.97 -1.57
N ALA A 41 9.33 6.47 -1.97
CA ALA A 41 8.42 7.18 -2.86
C ALA A 41 7.98 8.54 -2.28
N ALA A 42 7.55 8.57 -1.02
CA ALA A 42 7.11 9.79 -0.35
C ALA A 42 8.26 10.80 -0.21
N SER A 43 9.47 10.34 0.16
CA SER A 43 10.62 11.22 0.33
C SER A 43 11.15 11.75 -1.01
N SER A 44 11.11 10.94 -2.08
CA SER A 44 11.45 11.39 -3.43
C SER A 44 10.48 12.46 -3.92
N ALA A 45 9.17 12.28 -3.71
CA ALA A 45 8.18 13.29 -4.06
C ALA A 45 8.38 14.59 -3.27
N ALA A 46 8.60 14.48 -1.94
CA ALA A 46 8.83 15.64 -1.08
C ALA A 46 10.11 16.41 -1.46
N LEU A 47 11.19 15.71 -1.80
CA LEU A 47 12.45 16.34 -2.25
C LEU A 47 12.30 17.09 -3.58
N GLY A 48 11.37 16.67 -4.45
CA GLY A 48 11.08 17.38 -5.70
C GLY A 48 10.37 18.72 -5.50
N LEU A 49 9.79 18.97 -4.33
CA LEU A 49 8.95 20.15 -4.05
C LEU A 49 9.49 21.02 -2.91
N ALA A 50 10.19 20.44 -1.94
CA ALA A 50 10.62 21.16 -0.74
C ALA A 50 11.78 22.12 -1.02
N THR A 51 11.64 23.36 -0.55
CA THR A 51 12.67 24.41 -0.64
C THR A 51 13.35 24.70 0.70
N ARG A 52 12.65 24.45 1.82
CA ARG A 52 13.19 24.62 3.17
C ARG A 52 14.29 23.61 3.48
N GLU A 53 15.46 24.10 3.87
CA GLU A 53 16.65 23.27 4.09
C GLU A 53 16.46 22.17 5.16
N ASP A 54 15.74 22.48 6.24
CA ASP A 54 15.46 21.53 7.32
C ASP A 54 14.56 20.37 6.83
N VAL A 55 13.54 20.69 6.03
CA VAL A 55 12.64 19.72 5.40
C VAL A 55 13.38 18.86 4.37
N VAL A 56 14.22 19.48 3.53
CA VAL A 56 15.06 18.77 2.56
C VAL A 56 16.04 17.83 3.27
N ALA A 57 16.71 18.30 4.32
CA ALA A 57 17.64 17.48 5.10
C ALA A 57 16.93 16.30 5.78
N PHE A 58 15.71 16.51 6.30
CA PHE A 58 14.88 15.45 6.86
C PHE A 58 14.57 14.36 5.82
N HIS A 59 14.03 14.73 4.65
CA HIS A 59 13.66 13.75 3.63
C HIS A 59 14.88 13.03 3.01
N LYS A 60 16.04 13.69 2.91
CA LYS A 60 17.29 13.00 2.53
C LYS A 60 17.65 11.89 3.51
N LYS A 61 17.55 12.14 4.82
CA LYS A 61 17.81 11.12 5.85
C LYS A 61 16.81 9.96 5.77
N VAL A 62 15.52 10.27 5.61
CA VAL A 62 14.48 9.23 5.45
C VAL A 62 14.75 8.37 4.23
N LEU A 63 15.07 8.98 3.09
CA LEU A 63 15.38 8.27 1.85
C LEU A 63 16.59 7.34 2.02
N GLN A 64 17.69 7.83 2.61
CA GLN A 64 18.89 7.02 2.87
C GLN A 64 18.58 5.84 3.81
N ALA A 65 17.82 6.07 4.88
CA ALA A 65 17.41 5.01 5.80
C ALA A 65 16.51 3.97 5.10
N ALA A 66 15.59 4.40 4.25
CA ALA A 66 14.69 3.53 3.51
C ALA A 66 15.45 2.66 2.49
N VAL A 67 16.40 3.23 1.75
CA VAL A 67 17.29 2.46 0.84
C VAL A 67 18.08 1.40 1.61
N LYS A 68 18.68 1.78 2.75
CA LYS A 68 19.41 0.84 3.60
C LYS A 68 18.50 -0.29 4.12
N LEU A 69 17.29 0.03 4.56
CA LEU A 69 16.32 -0.97 5.00
C LEU A 69 15.92 -1.91 3.86
N GLN A 70 15.74 -1.38 2.64
CA GLN A 70 15.47 -2.18 1.45
C GLN A 70 16.59 -3.19 1.16
N ASP A 71 17.85 -2.77 1.26
CA ASP A 71 19.01 -3.64 1.02
C ASP A 71 19.15 -4.74 2.08
N LEU A 72 18.98 -4.37 3.34
CA LEU A 72 19.08 -5.31 4.47
C LEU A 72 17.95 -6.34 4.41
N THR A 73 16.71 -5.90 4.22
CA THR A 73 15.56 -6.81 4.12
C THR A 73 15.68 -7.74 2.92
N ARG A 74 16.04 -7.22 1.73
CA ARG A 74 16.29 -8.04 0.53
C ARG A 74 17.38 -9.09 0.78
N SER A 75 18.51 -8.69 1.33
CA SER A 75 19.64 -9.60 1.58
C SER A 75 19.25 -10.71 2.55
N LEU A 76 18.52 -10.37 3.63
CA LEU A 76 18.08 -11.34 4.62
C LEU A 76 17.03 -12.31 4.03
N MET A 77 16.02 -11.80 3.34
CA MET A 77 14.99 -12.63 2.69
C MET A 77 15.57 -13.57 1.64
N LEU A 78 16.58 -13.13 0.88
CA LEU A 78 17.28 -13.98 -0.08
C LEU A 78 18.06 -15.10 0.62
N LYS A 79 18.77 -14.79 1.71
CA LYS A 79 19.49 -15.81 2.51
C LYS A 79 18.56 -16.82 3.16
N GLN A 80 17.38 -16.40 3.59
CA GLN A 80 16.37 -17.26 4.21
C GLN A 80 15.51 -18.04 3.20
N GLY A 81 15.59 -17.72 1.91
CA GLY A 81 14.73 -18.32 0.88
C GLY A 81 13.27 -17.82 0.90
N THR A 82 12.96 -16.77 1.66
CA THR A 82 11.62 -16.18 1.79
C THR A 82 11.36 -15.05 0.79
N TYR A 83 12.35 -14.69 -0.03
CA TYR A 83 12.20 -13.63 -1.03
C TYR A 83 11.29 -14.05 -2.19
N ILE A 84 10.18 -13.33 -2.36
CA ILE A 84 9.27 -13.53 -3.50
C ILE A 84 9.90 -12.92 -4.74
N ARG A 85 10.30 -13.79 -5.67
CA ARG A 85 10.93 -13.36 -6.92
C ARG A 85 9.85 -12.93 -7.92
N PRO A 86 10.04 -11.81 -8.64
CA PRO A 86 9.18 -11.47 -9.76
C PRO A 86 9.27 -12.55 -10.85
N PRO A 87 8.25 -12.68 -11.71
CA PRO A 87 8.28 -13.60 -12.84
C PRO A 87 9.50 -13.35 -13.72
N PHE A 88 10.17 -14.42 -14.13
CA PHE A 88 11.28 -14.33 -15.07
C PHE A 88 10.72 -14.18 -16.49
N ILE A 89 11.17 -13.15 -17.20
CA ILE A 89 10.82 -12.93 -18.61
C ILE A 89 12.15 -12.93 -19.38
N PRO A 90 12.30 -13.76 -20.42
CA PRO A 90 13.53 -13.80 -21.21
C PRO A 90 13.75 -12.45 -21.89
N THR A 91 15.01 -12.01 -21.93
CA THR A 91 15.39 -10.76 -22.61
C THR A 91 15.38 -11.00 -24.13
N PRO A 92 14.67 -10.19 -24.93
CA PRO A 92 14.66 -10.36 -26.37
C PRO A 92 16.00 -9.94 -27.00
N ASP A 93 16.41 -10.65 -28.05
CA ASP A 93 17.67 -10.38 -28.77
C ASP A 93 17.60 -9.12 -29.66
N LYS A 94 16.40 -8.60 -29.94
CA LYS A 94 16.16 -7.45 -30.82
C LYS A 94 15.06 -6.54 -30.26
N VAL A 95 15.12 -5.26 -30.63
CA VAL A 95 14.12 -4.24 -30.29
C VAL A 95 13.08 -4.16 -31.41
N ASP A 96 11.82 -4.45 -31.08
CA ASP A 96 10.68 -4.30 -32.00
C ASP A 96 9.91 -3.01 -31.70
N PHE A 97 9.43 -2.33 -32.74
CA PHE A 97 8.62 -1.12 -32.60
C PHE A 97 7.13 -1.42 -32.78
N VAL A 98 6.28 -0.67 -32.07
CA VAL A 98 4.82 -0.84 -32.15
C VAL A 98 4.29 -0.20 -33.42
N GLU A 99 3.87 -1.02 -34.38
CA GLU A 99 3.39 -0.54 -35.69
C GLU A 99 1.86 -0.40 -35.79
N LYS A 100 1.09 -0.93 -34.83
CA LYS A 100 -0.38 -0.99 -34.91
C LYS A 100 -1.07 -0.58 -33.61
N GLN A 101 -2.18 0.17 -33.75
CA GLN A 101 -3.13 0.50 -32.68
C GLN A 101 -3.67 -0.72 -31.93
N GLN A 102 -3.62 -1.90 -32.54
CA GLN A 102 -3.97 -3.18 -31.92
C GLN A 102 -3.17 -3.46 -30.63
N PHE A 103 -1.99 -2.85 -30.46
CA PHE A 103 -1.23 -2.91 -29.22
C PHE A 103 -1.98 -2.36 -28.00
N LEU A 104 -2.88 -1.38 -28.20
CA LEU A 104 -3.68 -0.77 -27.13
C LEU A 104 -5.05 -1.44 -26.98
N ASN A 105 -5.60 -1.97 -28.07
CA ASN A 105 -6.93 -2.57 -28.07
C ASN A 105 -6.94 -3.96 -27.42
N ALA A 106 -7.83 -4.14 -26.43
CA ALA A 106 -7.99 -5.42 -25.73
C ALA A 106 -9.44 -5.78 -25.42
N PHE A 107 -10.41 -5.08 -26.02
CA PHE A 107 -11.84 -5.38 -25.85
C PHE A 107 -12.41 -6.33 -26.91
N PHE A 108 -11.87 -6.28 -28.13
CA PHE A 108 -12.33 -7.11 -29.26
C PHE A 108 -11.11 -7.67 -30.02
N GLY A 109 -11.18 -8.93 -30.44
CA GLY A 109 -10.12 -9.62 -31.17
C GLY A 109 -9.00 -10.20 -30.30
N LYS A 110 -7.91 -10.66 -30.94
CA LYS A 110 -6.74 -11.21 -30.23
C LYS A 110 -6.04 -10.11 -29.43
N LYS A 111 -5.96 -10.30 -28.11
CA LYS A 111 -5.20 -9.44 -27.19
C LYS A 111 -3.71 -9.73 -27.36
N ARG A 112 -2.87 -8.70 -27.23
CA ARG A 112 -1.42 -8.91 -27.07
C ARG A 112 -1.09 -9.44 -25.68
N ALA A 113 0.04 -10.14 -25.58
CA ALA A 113 0.63 -10.51 -24.30
C ALA A 113 0.92 -9.28 -23.44
N LEU A 114 0.99 -9.47 -22.13
CA LEU A 114 1.35 -8.42 -21.19
C LEU A 114 2.79 -7.95 -21.38
N THR A 115 3.02 -6.65 -21.20
CA THR A 115 4.39 -6.11 -21.15
C THR A 115 5.05 -6.41 -19.80
N VAL A 116 6.38 -6.37 -19.76
CA VAL A 116 7.15 -6.49 -18.50
C VAL A 116 6.70 -5.48 -17.45
N VAL A 117 6.36 -4.26 -17.88
CA VAL A 117 5.89 -3.19 -17.00
C VAL A 117 4.52 -3.53 -16.41
N GLU A 118 3.57 -3.98 -17.24
CA GLU A 118 2.24 -4.41 -16.80
C GLU A 118 2.32 -5.59 -15.82
N ILE A 119 3.16 -6.59 -16.13
CA ILE A 119 3.42 -7.74 -15.26
C ILE A 119 3.98 -7.28 -13.92
N THR A 120 4.93 -6.33 -13.94
CA THR A 120 5.54 -5.78 -12.72
C THR A 120 4.50 -5.12 -11.83
N HIS A 121 3.63 -4.27 -12.39
CA HIS A 121 2.60 -3.60 -11.60
C HIS A 121 1.54 -4.57 -11.07
N LEU A 122 1.09 -5.55 -11.87
CA LEU A 122 0.17 -6.59 -11.41
C LEU A 122 0.78 -7.40 -10.26
N PHE A 123 2.03 -7.84 -10.42
CA PHE A 123 2.75 -8.63 -9.41
C PHE A 123 2.96 -7.84 -8.10
N LEU A 124 3.35 -6.56 -8.20
CA LEU A 124 3.49 -5.69 -7.03
C LEU A 124 2.13 -5.46 -6.35
N ASN A 125 1.07 -5.21 -7.11
CA ASN A 125 -0.26 -4.96 -6.54
C ASN A 125 -0.87 -6.21 -5.87
N VAL A 126 -0.60 -7.42 -6.37
CA VAL A 126 -0.97 -8.64 -5.64
C VAL A 126 -0.20 -8.74 -4.32
N GLN A 127 1.11 -8.48 -4.32
CA GLN A 127 1.92 -8.53 -3.09
C GLN A 127 1.51 -7.49 -2.06
N THR A 128 1.31 -6.23 -2.45
CA THR A 128 0.93 -5.15 -1.52
C THR A 128 -0.44 -5.40 -0.90
N ASN A 129 -1.40 -5.91 -1.67
CA ASN A 129 -2.69 -6.33 -1.14
C ASN A 129 -2.58 -7.55 -0.23
N ALA A 130 -1.70 -8.52 -0.52
CA ALA A 130 -1.46 -9.65 0.37
C ALA A 130 -0.92 -9.21 1.75
N ILE A 131 0.05 -8.29 1.76
CA ILE A 131 0.60 -7.71 2.99
C ILE A 131 -0.49 -6.93 3.74
N GLY A 132 -1.26 -6.09 3.03
CA GLY A 132 -2.38 -5.33 3.62
C GLY A 132 -3.45 -6.23 4.23
N LYS A 133 -3.86 -7.29 3.51
CA LYS A 133 -4.83 -8.30 3.96
C LYS A 133 -4.37 -9.00 5.24
N ALA A 134 -3.09 -9.41 5.32
CA ALA A 134 -2.53 -10.04 6.50
C ALA A 134 -2.47 -9.05 7.69
N LEU A 135 -2.05 -7.80 7.46
CA LEU A 135 -2.01 -6.76 8.49
C LEU A 135 -3.39 -6.53 9.12
N ILE A 136 -4.41 -6.27 8.29
CA ILE A 136 -5.76 -5.99 8.78
C ILE A 136 -6.45 -7.24 9.34
N THR A 137 -6.04 -8.44 8.93
CA THR A 137 -6.49 -9.69 9.57
C THR A 137 -5.98 -9.77 11.01
N GLY A 138 -4.69 -9.50 11.24
CA GLY A 138 -4.13 -9.44 12.59
C GLY A 138 -4.75 -8.33 13.43
N PHE A 139 -4.91 -7.12 12.88
CA PHE A 139 -5.60 -6.03 13.59
C PHE A 139 -7.05 -6.39 13.94
N GLY A 140 -7.76 -7.08 13.04
CA GLY A 140 -9.13 -7.51 13.29
C GLY A 140 -9.27 -8.50 14.45
N GLN A 141 -8.24 -9.30 14.75
CA GLN A 141 -8.23 -10.22 15.90
C GLN A 141 -8.12 -9.49 17.24
N ILE A 142 -7.42 -8.35 17.28
CA ILE A 142 -7.06 -7.63 18.51
C ILE A 142 -7.82 -6.31 18.71
N ALA A 143 -8.55 -5.84 17.70
CA ALA A 143 -9.37 -4.63 17.79
C ALA A 143 -10.39 -4.72 18.93
N LYS A 144 -10.64 -3.60 19.62
CA LYS A 144 -11.61 -3.55 20.72
C LYS A 144 -12.99 -3.12 20.22
N SER A 145 -13.02 -2.07 19.40
CA SER A 145 -14.23 -1.53 18.81
C SER A 145 -14.80 -2.46 17.75
N GLU A 146 -16.09 -2.77 17.85
CA GLU A 146 -16.79 -3.55 16.84
C GLU A 146 -16.85 -2.81 15.49
N GLU A 147 -16.98 -1.48 15.52
CA GLU A 147 -16.95 -0.64 14.31
C GLU A 147 -15.62 -0.79 13.56
N VAL A 148 -14.50 -0.79 14.29
CA VAL A 148 -13.15 -1.02 13.73
C VAL A 148 -12.99 -2.45 13.22
N LYS A 149 -13.50 -3.46 13.93
CA LYS A 149 -13.49 -4.86 13.45
C LYS A 149 -14.22 -5.02 12.14
N GLN A 150 -15.41 -4.44 12.01
CA GLN A 150 -16.22 -4.53 10.79
C GLN A 150 -15.54 -3.80 9.62
N PHE A 151 -14.95 -2.64 9.88
CA PHE A 151 -14.13 -1.92 8.92
C PHE A 151 -12.94 -2.77 8.40
N LEU A 152 -12.20 -3.42 9.30
CA LEU A 152 -11.05 -4.27 8.93
C LEU A 152 -11.49 -5.55 8.19
N LYS A 153 -12.62 -6.16 8.58
CA LYS A 153 -13.22 -7.31 7.87
C LYS A 153 -13.60 -6.96 6.42
N ARG A 154 -14.21 -5.80 6.20
CA ARG A 154 -14.51 -5.31 4.84
C ARG A 154 -13.24 -5.06 4.04
N GLY A 155 -12.22 -4.44 4.64
CA GLY A 155 -10.92 -4.26 4.00
C GLY A 155 -10.28 -5.58 3.55
N LYS A 156 -10.39 -6.64 4.37
CA LYS A 156 -9.91 -7.98 4.02
C LYS A 156 -10.58 -8.53 2.76
N GLN A 157 -11.89 -8.32 2.62
CA GLN A 157 -12.65 -8.75 1.45
C GLN A 157 -12.24 -7.96 0.19
N ILE A 158 -12.07 -6.64 0.31
CA ILE A 158 -11.61 -5.79 -0.80
C ILE A 158 -10.23 -6.22 -1.27
N ALA A 159 -9.27 -6.39 -0.34
CA ALA A 159 -7.91 -6.82 -0.67
C ALA A 159 -7.91 -8.19 -1.37
N GLN A 160 -8.70 -9.15 -0.87
CA GLN A 160 -8.83 -10.48 -1.48
C GLN A 160 -9.37 -10.39 -2.92
N LYS A 161 -10.45 -9.63 -3.14
CA LYS A 161 -11.03 -9.40 -4.47
C LYS A 161 -10.01 -8.81 -5.43
N HIS A 162 -9.24 -7.80 -4.99
CA HIS A 162 -8.24 -7.15 -5.84
C HIS A 162 -7.09 -8.11 -6.18
N MET A 163 -6.63 -8.91 -5.21
CA MET A 163 -5.65 -9.95 -5.44
C MET A 163 -6.11 -10.98 -6.48
N GLU A 164 -7.36 -11.45 -6.41
CA GLU A 164 -7.92 -12.41 -7.35
C GLU A 164 -7.98 -11.86 -8.77
N ILE A 165 -8.42 -10.60 -8.92
CA ILE A 165 -8.47 -9.92 -10.21
C ILE A 165 -7.07 -9.83 -10.82
N PHE A 166 -6.09 -9.28 -10.10
CA PHE A 166 -4.74 -9.09 -10.62
C PHE A 166 -4.02 -10.43 -10.88
N SER A 167 -4.20 -11.42 -9.99
CA SER A 167 -3.66 -12.77 -10.19
C SER A 167 -4.28 -13.42 -11.42
N GLY A 168 -5.57 -13.20 -11.68
CA GLY A 168 -6.26 -13.69 -12.87
C GLY A 168 -5.66 -13.16 -14.18
N TYR A 169 -5.09 -11.95 -14.21
CA TYR A 169 -4.36 -11.46 -15.38
C TYR A 169 -3.02 -12.16 -15.59
N LEU A 170 -2.28 -12.42 -14.50
CA LEU A 170 -1.00 -13.13 -14.57
C LEU A 170 -1.20 -14.59 -15.02
N LEU A 171 -2.17 -15.28 -14.40
CA LEU A 171 -2.44 -16.70 -14.69
C LEU A 171 -2.94 -16.93 -16.13
N LYS A 172 -3.67 -15.97 -16.71
CA LYS A 172 -4.11 -16.04 -18.13
C LYS A 172 -2.96 -15.98 -19.14
N GLU A 173 -1.78 -15.54 -18.70
CA GLU A 173 -0.58 -15.42 -19.52
C GLU A 173 0.48 -16.47 -19.08
N ASP A 174 0.04 -17.51 -18.37
CA ASP A 174 0.87 -18.58 -17.80
C ASP A 174 1.99 -18.07 -16.86
N LEU A 175 1.76 -16.93 -16.21
CA LEU A 175 2.69 -16.33 -15.25
C LEU A 175 2.31 -16.70 -13.80
N PRO A 176 3.30 -16.97 -12.94
CA PRO A 176 3.04 -17.26 -11.53
C PRO A 176 2.52 -16.00 -10.81
N ALA A 177 1.37 -16.14 -10.15
CA ALA A 177 0.88 -15.14 -9.21
C ALA A 177 1.59 -15.29 -7.85
N PRO A 178 1.92 -14.19 -7.14
CA PRO A 178 2.48 -14.28 -5.80
C PRO A 178 1.51 -14.98 -4.84
N MET A 179 2.01 -15.91 -4.02
CA MET A 179 1.22 -16.57 -2.99
C MET A 179 0.77 -15.60 -1.88
N SER A 180 -0.41 -15.86 -1.30
CA SER A 180 -0.87 -15.21 -0.08
C SER A 180 -0.11 -15.76 1.14
N TRP A 181 0.18 -14.89 2.11
CA TRP A 181 0.84 -15.25 3.37
C TRP A 181 -0.18 -15.40 4.49
N ASP A 182 -1.24 -16.17 4.27
CA ASP A 182 -2.32 -16.30 5.25
C ASP A 182 -1.82 -16.91 6.59
N ALA A 183 -0.67 -17.62 6.59
CA ALA A 183 0.02 -18.14 7.79
C ALA A 183 0.88 -17.10 8.56
N ALA A 184 0.81 -15.82 8.20
CA ALA A 184 1.63 -14.77 8.81
C ALA A 184 1.14 -14.30 10.20
N VAL A 185 -0.15 -14.49 10.47
CA VAL A 185 -0.86 -13.97 11.65
C VAL A 185 -0.92 -15.06 12.71
N MET A 186 -0.49 -14.76 13.93
CA MET A 186 -0.54 -15.69 15.06
C MET A 186 -1.94 -15.75 15.68
N ASP A 187 -2.28 -16.86 16.34
CA ASP A 187 -3.58 -17.07 16.99
C ASP A 187 -3.69 -16.32 18.33
N PHE A 188 -3.66 -14.99 18.27
CA PHE A 188 -3.70 -14.14 19.46
C PHE A 188 -4.80 -13.08 19.36
N THR A 189 -5.58 -12.94 20.43
CA THR A 189 -6.77 -12.07 20.48
C THR A 189 -6.68 -10.96 21.52
N SER A 190 -5.62 -10.92 22.33
CA SER A 190 -5.47 -9.85 23.32
C SER A 190 -4.95 -8.57 22.66
N SER A 191 -5.39 -7.42 23.18
CA SER A 191 -5.10 -6.10 22.63
C SER A 191 -3.60 -5.76 22.71
N ILE A 192 -2.93 -5.71 21.55
CA ILE A 192 -1.52 -5.31 21.43
C ILE A 192 -1.38 -3.84 21.01
N PHE A 193 -2.23 -3.41 20.09
CA PHE A 193 -2.25 -2.05 19.54
C PHE A 193 -3.59 -1.37 19.85
N SER A 194 -3.59 -0.04 19.98
CA SER A 194 -4.84 0.72 20.09
C SER A 194 -5.59 0.74 18.76
N ASP A 195 -6.92 0.80 18.83
CA ASP A 195 -7.78 0.97 17.66
C ASP A 195 -7.38 2.22 16.86
N LYS A 196 -6.97 3.30 17.53
CA LYS A 196 -6.43 4.51 16.91
C LYS A 196 -5.22 4.23 16.03
N LEU A 197 -4.21 3.51 16.56
CA LEU A 197 -2.99 3.19 15.80
C LEU A 197 -3.29 2.24 14.64
N MET A 198 -4.15 1.24 14.86
CA MET A 198 -4.55 0.30 13.80
C MET A 198 -5.29 1.01 12.67
N MET A 199 -6.21 1.92 13.00
CA MET A 199 -6.91 2.74 12.01
C MET A 199 -5.95 3.64 11.24
N PHE A 200 -5.04 4.33 11.92
CA PHE A 200 -4.04 5.18 11.26
C PHE A 200 -3.19 4.41 10.25
N LEU A 201 -2.61 3.27 10.67
CA LEU A 201 -1.79 2.44 9.80
C LEU A 201 -2.61 1.88 8.62
N THR A 202 -3.86 1.51 8.87
CA THR A 202 -4.77 1.02 7.82
C THR A 202 -5.08 2.12 6.81
N SER A 203 -5.39 3.33 7.26
CA SER A 203 -5.63 4.50 6.39
C SER A 203 -4.41 4.85 5.54
N ALA A 204 -3.21 4.79 6.11
CA ALA A 204 -1.97 4.98 5.36
C ALA A 204 -1.78 3.91 4.26
N MET A 205 -2.10 2.65 4.58
CA MET A 205 -2.06 1.56 3.60
C MET A 205 -3.11 1.70 2.50
N ILE A 206 -4.32 2.20 2.82
CA ILE A 206 -5.36 2.50 1.83
C ILE A 206 -4.87 3.58 0.86
N ALA A 207 -4.33 4.69 1.36
CA ALA A 207 -3.79 5.77 0.53
C ALA A 207 -2.65 5.28 -0.38
N ALA A 208 -1.73 4.48 0.17
CA ALA A 208 -0.68 3.83 -0.60
C ALA A 208 -1.24 2.88 -1.68
N GLY A 209 -2.30 2.13 -1.36
CA GLY A 209 -3.01 1.26 -2.29
C GLY A 209 -3.58 2.01 -3.48
N VAL A 210 -4.28 3.14 -3.24
CA VAL A 210 -4.79 4.02 -4.32
C VAL A 210 -3.65 4.49 -5.21
N GLY A 211 -2.54 4.96 -4.62
CA GLY A 211 -1.37 5.40 -5.37
C GLY A 211 -0.77 4.29 -6.24
N ASN A 212 -0.65 3.07 -5.72
CA ASN A 212 -0.13 1.93 -6.47
C ASN A 212 -1.05 1.52 -7.63
N HIS A 213 -2.37 1.57 -7.45
CA HIS A 213 -3.34 1.31 -8.52
C HIS A 213 -3.29 2.41 -9.59
N GLY A 214 -3.13 3.67 -9.19
CA GLY A 214 -2.94 4.80 -10.10
C GLY A 214 -1.67 4.64 -10.95
N MET A 215 -0.55 4.26 -10.33
CA MET A 215 0.68 3.95 -11.07
C MET A 215 0.50 2.74 -12.00
N GLY A 216 -0.17 1.69 -11.54
CA GLY A 216 -0.48 0.51 -12.36
C GLY A 216 -1.33 0.87 -13.58
N MET A 217 -2.33 1.73 -13.41
CA MET A 217 -3.15 2.27 -14.50
C MET A 217 -2.30 3.07 -15.49
N ALA A 218 -1.51 4.03 -14.99
CA ALA A 218 -0.68 4.89 -15.82
C ALA A 218 0.36 4.10 -16.63
N ALA A 219 0.87 3.01 -16.06
CA ALA A 219 1.86 2.15 -16.68
C ALA A 219 1.27 1.03 -17.55
N SER A 220 -0.06 0.91 -17.63
CA SER A 220 -0.76 -0.15 -18.39
C SER A 220 -1.48 0.42 -19.61
N PRO A 221 -0.78 0.54 -20.76
CA PRO A 221 -1.42 1.03 -21.99
C PRO A 221 -2.46 0.07 -22.58
N ARG A 222 -2.49 -1.21 -22.15
CA ARG A 222 -3.54 -2.16 -22.57
C ARG A 222 -4.88 -1.71 -21.97
N LYS A 223 -5.86 -1.37 -22.83
CA LYS A 223 -7.12 -0.75 -22.40
C LYS A 223 -7.86 -1.57 -21.33
N ASP A 224 -7.97 -2.89 -21.49
CA ASP A 224 -8.68 -3.72 -20.52
C ASP A 224 -8.05 -3.67 -19.11
N LEU A 225 -6.72 -3.59 -19.01
CA LEU A 225 -6.02 -3.38 -17.75
C LEU A 225 -6.24 -1.98 -17.18
N GLY A 226 -6.11 -0.94 -18.00
CA GLY A 226 -6.37 0.44 -17.58
C GLY A 226 -7.79 0.61 -17.01
N PHE A 227 -8.79 0.08 -17.72
CA PHE A 227 -10.18 0.07 -17.25
C PHE A 227 -10.37 -0.78 -16.00
N GLN A 228 -9.70 -1.93 -15.89
CA GLN A 228 -9.76 -2.76 -14.70
C GLN A 228 -9.25 -1.99 -13.47
N TYR A 229 -8.09 -1.33 -13.54
CA TYR A 229 -7.61 -0.47 -12.45
C TYR A 229 -8.60 0.66 -12.13
N ALA A 230 -9.17 1.31 -13.14
CA ALA A 230 -10.11 2.41 -12.95
C ALA A 230 -11.39 1.96 -12.22
N SER A 231 -11.90 0.77 -12.54
CA SER A 231 -13.09 0.21 -11.89
C SER A 231 -12.92 -0.07 -10.39
N LEU A 232 -11.68 -0.22 -9.91
CA LEU A 232 -11.38 -0.52 -8.50
C LEU A 232 -11.25 0.74 -7.63
N ILE A 233 -11.00 1.91 -8.24
CA ILE A 233 -10.81 3.18 -7.52
C ILE A 233 -12.03 3.57 -6.68
N PRO A 234 -13.28 3.54 -7.19
CA PRO A 234 -14.45 3.95 -6.40
C PRO A 234 -14.63 3.12 -5.12
N GLU A 235 -14.38 1.82 -5.19
CA GLU A 235 -14.50 0.92 -4.03
C GLU A 235 -13.49 1.28 -2.92
N ILE A 236 -12.25 1.61 -3.30
CA ILE A 236 -11.22 2.02 -2.34
C ILE A 236 -11.52 3.42 -1.80
N ALA A 237 -12.02 4.33 -2.63
CA ALA A 237 -12.36 5.69 -2.21
C ALA A 237 -13.45 5.69 -1.13
N LEU A 238 -14.53 4.93 -1.34
CA LEU A 238 -15.60 4.76 -0.35
C LEU A 238 -15.06 4.09 0.93
N TYR A 239 -14.17 3.10 0.78
CA TYR A 239 -13.54 2.47 1.94
C TYR A 239 -12.63 3.45 2.72
N ALA A 240 -11.92 4.33 2.03
CA ALA A 240 -11.10 5.38 2.66
C ALA A 240 -11.97 6.39 3.43
N GLU A 241 -13.10 6.80 2.83
CA GLU A 241 -14.08 7.69 3.44
C GLU A 241 -14.67 7.09 4.73
N ASP A 242 -15.08 5.83 4.69
CA ASP A 242 -15.57 5.13 5.89
C ASP A 242 -14.52 5.11 7.01
N GLY A 243 -13.26 4.88 6.66
CA GLY A 243 -12.15 4.92 7.61
C GLY A 243 -11.94 6.32 8.20
N ALA A 244 -12.02 7.37 7.39
CA ALA A 244 -11.96 8.75 7.83
C ALA A 244 -13.12 9.09 8.77
N ASN A 245 -14.34 8.68 8.44
CA ASN A 245 -15.52 8.89 9.29
C ASN A 245 -15.38 8.25 10.67
N ILE A 246 -14.84 7.04 10.75
CA ILE A 246 -14.52 6.37 12.02
C ILE A 246 -13.49 7.18 12.81
N MET A 247 -12.41 7.62 12.16
CA MET A 247 -11.37 8.41 12.83
C MET A 247 -11.88 9.77 13.30
N ILE A 248 -12.71 10.46 12.53
CA ILE A 248 -13.34 11.74 12.90
C ILE A 248 -14.25 11.54 14.11
N LYS A 249 -15.15 10.56 14.05
CA LYS A 249 -16.10 10.24 15.13
C LYS A 249 -15.40 9.98 16.48
N ASN A 250 -14.21 9.39 16.45
CA ASN A 250 -13.44 9.06 17.64
C ASN A 250 -12.36 10.11 18.00
N GLY A 251 -12.26 11.23 17.26
CA GLY A 251 -11.24 12.25 17.50
C GLY A 251 -9.80 11.77 17.26
N TRP A 252 -9.63 10.82 16.34
CA TRP A 252 -8.34 10.20 15.99
C TRP A 252 -7.66 10.82 14.78
N MET A 253 -8.38 11.64 14.00
CA MET A 253 -7.86 12.30 12.81
C MET A 253 -7.38 13.71 13.15
N GLU A 254 -6.13 14.02 12.81
CA GLU A 254 -5.66 15.41 12.84
C GLU A 254 -6.15 16.17 11.62
N GLU A 255 -6.46 17.44 11.84
CA GLU A 255 -6.68 18.39 10.77
C GLU A 255 -5.31 18.82 10.20
N PRO A 256 -5.04 18.57 8.90
CA PRO A 256 -3.82 19.05 8.27
C PRO A 256 -3.85 20.58 8.17
N LEU A 257 -2.68 21.20 7.96
CA LEU A 257 -2.60 22.63 7.67
C LEU A 257 -3.46 22.94 6.44
N GLN A 258 -4.50 23.75 6.64
CA GLN A 258 -5.37 24.23 5.58
C GLN A 258 -4.82 25.54 5.02
N ALA A 259 -5.14 25.82 3.76
CA ALA A 259 -4.99 27.17 3.24
C ALA A 259 -5.98 28.09 3.97
N ASP A 260 -5.55 29.32 4.26
CA ASP A 260 -6.44 30.32 4.84
C ASP A 260 -7.62 30.57 3.91
N ASP A 261 -8.84 30.54 4.46
CA ASP A 261 -10.05 30.94 3.75
C ASP A 261 -10.06 32.47 3.63
N LYS A 262 -9.71 32.98 2.45
CA LYS A 262 -9.59 34.41 2.20
C LYS A 262 -10.93 35.14 2.29
N ASP A 263 -12.03 34.46 1.95
CA ASP A 263 -13.36 35.05 2.05
C ASP A 263 -13.75 35.15 3.52
N GLN A 264 -13.49 34.10 4.31
CA GLN A 264 -13.67 34.15 5.76
C GLN A 264 -12.84 35.25 6.43
N LEU A 265 -11.58 35.45 5.99
CA LEU A 265 -10.71 36.51 6.52
C LEU A 265 -11.13 37.93 6.11
N MET A 266 -11.81 38.09 4.98
CA MET A 266 -12.37 39.38 4.55
C MET A 266 -13.62 39.75 5.34
N ASP A 267 -14.37 38.74 5.80
CA ASP A 267 -15.57 38.90 6.63
C ASP A 267 -15.29 38.93 8.15
N SER A 268 -14.01 38.88 8.55
CA SER A 268 -13.53 38.83 9.96
C SER A 268 -13.29 40.19 10.61
#